data_AF-A0A1M3EPK6-F1
#
_entry.id   AF-A0A1M3EPK6-F1
#
_cell.length_a   1.000
_cell.length_b   1.000
_cell.length_c   1.000
_cell.angle_alpha   90.00
_cell.angle_beta   90.00
_cell.angle_gamma   90.00
#
_symmetry.space_group_name_H-M   'P 1'
#
loop_
_entity.id
_entity.type
_entity.pdbx_description
1 polymer ?
#
loop_
_entity_poly.entity_id
_entity_poly.type
_entity_poly.pdbx_seq_one_letter_code
_entity_poly.pdbx_strand_id
1 'polypeptide(L)'
;MTGATATVAERLVILRRAYHSRGDRGSRSDVAYNVYLAALLAPLVVFPVVRTIVLALSGSRVLAALVGPSSVPTVGMVLGLLMAALMWLGVLYGPVTLEPAFVRLLADTDLPRHRTLSRPFAIKAAAVVGVALMAAALFGGVLVNGGFASLAGAARFTALCAMFAVMAAVAWLAGQATSQRVAGLAGALTTALALLGLALPGFGRWLPWGWVAAAWPPIAGPPATTDLALGVVAALAVVATRPLLDRLRSSRLTDDATRWRAATTAALSGDVAHALGSLRARPSVGRRWSAVRGGPSIAVFLVRDMVGAARTPVRLLVGIVTLVAAVITLALASSLPAGWVLASVGATGAYLAVGVLADGFRHATDAAVAPALYGYGTPALFSRHGVAPLAGAAVAAALGAVSASALGIGMRLLPVCVVLILVVLARAYDSAKGPLPVVLLTPMPSPIGDLSSVNVSLWEADALIIAMVAGALAVAAAGSPVRLLVFALVVVALLVLGLRRRLRRL
;
A
#
# COMPACT_ATOMS: atom_id res chain seq x y z
N MET A 1 -55.48 13.40 -3.60
CA MET A 1 -54.33 13.99 -4.32
C MET A 1 -53.45 12.84 -4.79
N THR A 2 -53.44 12.65 -6.10
CA THR A 2 -52.90 11.50 -6.85
C THR A 2 -51.38 11.42 -6.73
N GLY A 3 -50.91 10.42 -5.97
CA GLY A 3 -49.49 10.11 -5.80
C GLY A 3 -48.90 9.55 -7.08
N ALA A 4 -48.33 10.43 -7.92
CA ALA A 4 -47.39 10.01 -8.94
C ALA A 4 -46.22 9.32 -8.23
N THR A 5 -46.01 8.04 -8.50
CA THR A 5 -44.87 7.28 -7.98
C THR A 5 -43.59 7.92 -8.50
N ALA A 6 -42.98 8.78 -7.67
CA ALA A 6 -41.73 9.44 -8.00
C ALA A 6 -40.72 8.40 -8.50
N THR A 7 -40.11 8.69 -9.65
CA THR A 7 -39.14 7.79 -10.26
C THR A 7 -37.96 7.56 -9.31
N VAL A 8 -37.25 6.44 -9.49
CA VAL A 8 -36.04 6.13 -8.71
C VAL A 8 -35.02 7.28 -8.74
N ALA A 9 -34.94 8.00 -9.87
CA ALA A 9 -34.07 9.16 -10.02
C ALA A 9 -34.51 10.35 -9.17
N GLU A 10 -35.81 10.68 -9.15
CA GLU A 10 -36.37 11.76 -8.33
C GLU A 10 -36.22 11.47 -6.84
N ARG A 11 -36.51 10.23 -6.42
CA ARG A 11 -36.31 9.78 -5.03
C ARG A 11 -34.85 9.92 -4.60
N LEU A 12 -33.90 9.60 -5.48
CA LEU A 12 -32.47 9.79 -5.21
C LEU A 12 -32.07 11.26 -5.10
N VAL A 13 -32.64 12.13 -5.94
CA VAL A 13 -32.40 13.58 -5.86
C VAL A 13 -32.93 14.13 -4.54
N ILE A 14 -34.13 13.74 -4.11
CA ILE A 14 -34.72 14.16 -2.83
C ILE A 14 -33.84 13.68 -1.67
N LEU A 15 -33.43 12.42 -1.66
CA LEU A 15 -32.62 11.85 -0.57
C LEU A 15 -31.24 12.50 -0.50
N ARG A 16 -30.62 12.77 -1.65
CA ARG A 16 -29.38 13.56 -1.72
C ARG A 16 -29.62 14.98 -1.22
N ARG A 17 -30.69 15.66 -1.63
CA ARG A 17 -31.01 17.02 -1.14
C ARG A 17 -31.22 17.06 0.37
N ALA A 18 -31.97 16.10 0.93
CA ALA A 18 -32.21 16.00 2.36
C ALA A 18 -30.93 15.68 3.17
N TYR A 19 -30.05 14.86 2.62
CA TYR A 19 -28.72 14.66 3.18
C TYR A 19 -27.85 15.93 3.08
N HIS A 20 -27.86 16.59 1.91
CA HIS A 20 -27.13 17.83 1.66
C HIS A 20 -27.65 19.03 2.46
N SER A 21 -28.91 19.03 2.91
CA SER A 21 -29.43 20.06 3.82
C SER A 21 -29.06 19.82 5.28
N ARG A 22 -28.52 18.64 5.63
CA ARG A 22 -28.16 18.25 7.00
C ARG A 22 -26.66 18.34 7.32
N GLY A 23 -25.78 18.66 6.36
CA GLY A 23 -24.34 18.67 6.62
C GLY A 23 -23.52 19.48 5.63
N ASP A 24 -22.48 20.13 6.18
CA ASP A 24 -21.48 21.01 5.56
C ASP A 24 -21.20 20.67 4.10
N ARG A 25 -21.63 21.59 3.23
CA ARG A 25 -20.97 21.72 1.95
C ARG A 25 -19.60 22.34 2.22
N GLY A 26 -18.55 21.73 1.66
CA GLY A 26 -17.52 22.57 1.08
C GLY A 26 -18.22 23.49 0.09
N SER A 27 -18.24 24.79 0.38
CA SER A 27 -18.76 25.83 -0.49
C SER A 27 -18.13 25.70 -1.89
N ARG A 28 -18.74 26.30 -2.93
CA ARG A 28 -18.07 26.38 -4.24
C ARG A 28 -16.69 27.03 -4.12
N SER A 29 -16.51 27.91 -3.12
CA SER A 29 -15.23 28.50 -2.75
C SER A 29 -14.24 27.46 -2.25
N ASP A 30 -14.64 26.50 -1.41
CA ASP A 30 -13.75 25.43 -0.93
C ASP A 30 -13.29 24.50 -2.06
N VAL A 31 -14.16 24.22 -3.02
CA VAL A 31 -13.77 23.44 -4.21
C VAL A 31 -12.80 24.25 -5.07
N ALA A 32 -13.07 25.53 -5.32
CA ALA A 32 -12.18 26.40 -6.08
C ALA A 32 -10.81 26.57 -5.38
N TYR A 33 -10.81 26.72 -4.06
CA TYR A 33 -9.61 26.79 -3.24
C TYR A 33 -8.80 25.50 -3.31
N ASN A 34 -9.44 24.33 -3.20
CA ASN A 34 -8.76 23.04 -3.37
C ASN A 34 -8.18 22.85 -4.76
N VAL A 35 -8.88 23.28 -5.81
CA VAL A 35 -8.38 23.25 -7.19
C VAL A 35 -7.18 24.19 -7.35
N TYR A 36 -7.26 25.41 -6.82
CA TYR A 36 -6.16 26.37 -6.81
C TYR A 36 -4.93 25.80 -6.08
N LEU A 37 -5.13 25.25 -4.88
CA LEU A 37 -4.07 24.68 -4.06
C LEU A 37 -3.44 23.45 -4.73
N ALA A 38 -4.24 22.60 -5.36
CA ALA A 38 -3.73 21.48 -6.17
C ALA A 38 -2.93 21.96 -7.40
N ALA A 39 -3.41 22.99 -8.11
CA ALA A 39 -2.71 23.56 -9.26
C ALA A 39 -1.38 24.21 -8.88
N LEU A 40 -1.28 24.81 -7.69
CA LEU A 40 -0.06 25.42 -7.18
C LEU A 40 0.94 24.38 -6.63
N LEU A 41 0.46 23.38 -5.88
CA LEU A 41 1.31 22.36 -5.27
C LEU A 41 1.75 21.27 -6.24
N ALA A 42 0.94 20.92 -7.24
CA ALA A 42 1.28 19.85 -8.17
C ALA A 42 2.60 20.10 -8.92
N PRO A 43 2.87 21.29 -9.51
CA PRO A 43 4.17 21.56 -10.12
C PRO A 43 5.31 21.57 -9.10
N LEU A 44 5.09 22.07 -7.88
CA LEU A 44 6.15 22.18 -6.88
C LEU A 44 6.59 20.82 -6.33
N VAL A 45 5.65 19.89 -6.15
CA VAL A 45 5.89 18.58 -5.51
C VAL A 45 5.96 17.45 -6.53
N VAL A 46 5.01 17.38 -7.47
CA VAL A 46 4.88 16.26 -8.41
C VAL A 46 5.96 16.35 -9.48
N PHE A 47 6.25 17.53 -10.04
CA PHE A 47 7.23 17.65 -11.13
C PHE A 47 8.65 17.21 -10.73
N PRO A 48 9.23 17.64 -9.59
CA PRO A 48 10.57 17.18 -9.20
C PRO A 48 10.62 15.66 -8.96
N VAL A 49 9.56 15.08 -8.37
CA VAL A 49 9.47 13.65 -8.15
C VAL A 49 9.38 12.90 -9.48
N VAL A 50 8.49 13.31 -10.38
CA VAL A 50 8.34 12.72 -11.72
C VAL A 50 9.64 12.85 -12.51
N ARG A 51 10.28 14.03 -12.51
CA ARG A 51 11.57 14.25 -13.16
C ARG A 51 12.65 13.31 -12.61
N THR A 52 12.72 13.14 -11.29
CA THR A 52 13.69 12.23 -10.66
C THR A 52 13.45 10.79 -11.08
N ILE A 53 12.19 10.36 -11.15
CA ILE A 53 11.82 9.02 -11.63
C ILE A 53 12.19 8.87 -13.11
N VAL A 54 11.86 9.83 -13.97
CA VAL A 54 12.23 9.81 -15.40
C VAL A 54 13.74 9.70 -15.56
N LEU A 55 14.52 10.53 -14.87
CA LEU A 55 15.98 10.49 -14.93
C LEU A 55 16.54 9.13 -14.46
N ALA A 56 15.95 8.53 -13.43
CA ALA A 56 16.35 7.20 -12.96
C ALA A 56 15.99 6.11 -13.98
N LEU A 57 14.81 6.17 -14.60
CA LEU A 57 14.36 5.20 -15.59
C LEU A 57 15.09 5.32 -16.94
N SER A 58 15.54 6.52 -17.30
CA SER A 58 16.31 6.77 -18.53
C SER A 58 17.77 6.29 -18.46
N GLY A 59 18.22 5.72 -17.34
CA GLY A 59 19.55 5.12 -17.23
C GLY A 59 19.71 3.92 -18.17
N SER A 60 20.85 3.82 -18.86
CA SER A 60 21.11 2.77 -19.86
C SER A 60 20.91 1.34 -19.34
N ARG A 61 21.31 1.06 -18.10
CA ARG A 61 21.08 -0.24 -17.43
C ARG A 61 19.59 -0.53 -17.20
N VAL A 62 18.82 0.50 -16.82
CA VAL A 62 17.38 0.34 -16.55
C VAL A 62 16.62 0.16 -17.85
N LEU A 63 16.94 0.95 -18.89
CA LEU A 63 16.39 0.76 -20.23
C LEU A 63 16.70 -0.63 -20.80
N ALA A 64 17.94 -1.11 -20.65
CA ALA A 64 18.31 -2.46 -21.07
C ALA A 64 17.50 -3.56 -20.33
N ALA A 65 17.25 -3.38 -19.03
CA ALA A 65 16.40 -4.29 -18.26
C ALA A 65 14.91 -4.21 -18.67
N LEU A 66 14.42 -3.00 -18.97
CA LEU A 66 13.04 -2.78 -19.41
C LEU A 66 12.76 -3.36 -20.80
N VAL A 67 13.76 -3.52 -21.65
CA VAL A 67 13.61 -4.05 -23.02
C VAL A 67 14.13 -5.50 -23.12
N GLY A 68 14.79 -6.00 -22.08
CA GLY A 68 15.39 -7.33 -22.07
C GLY A 68 14.38 -8.48 -22.20
N PRO A 69 14.85 -9.72 -22.43
CA PRO A 69 13.99 -10.88 -22.67
C PRO A 69 13.02 -11.20 -21.53
N SER A 70 13.37 -10.83 -20.29
CA SER A 70 12.53 -11.03 -19.10
C SER A 70 11.50 -9.92 -18.88
N SER A 71 11.50 -8.86 -19.69
CA SER A 71 10.64 -7.68 -19.48
C SER A 71 9.15 -8.01 -19.62
N VAL A 72 8.76 -8.70 -20.68
CA VAL A 72 7.37 -9.14 -20.95
C VAL A 72 6.79 -9.97 -19.80
N PRO A 73 7.41 -11.10 -19.37
CA PRO A 73 6.86 -11.87 -18.26
C PRO A 73 6.88 -11.10 -16.93
N THR A 74 7.83 -10.19 -16.73
CA THR A 74 7.87 -9.30 -15.55
C THR A 74 6.71 -8.32 -15.53
N VAL A 75 6.42 -7.65 -16.65
CA VAL A 75 5.27 -6.73 -16.78
C VAL A 75 3.97 -7.49 -16.55
N GLY A 76 3.83 -8.69 -17.12
CA GLY A 76 2.67 -9.56 -16.90
C GLY A 76 2.50 -9.92 -15.43
N MET A 77 3.58 -10.34 -14.76
CA MET A 77 3.56 -10.63 -13.32
C MET A 77 3.14 -9.40 -12.51
N VAL A 78 3.75 -8.23 -12.75
CA VAL A 78 3.44 -6.99 -12.01
C VAL A 78 1.96 -6.62 -12.15
N LEU A 79 1.42 -6.66 -13.36
CA LEU A 79 0.00 -6.41 -13.61
C LEU A 79 -0.89 -7.45 -12.90
N GLY A 80 -0.56 -8.74 -12.98
CA GLY A 80 -1.28 -9.80 -12.27
C GLY A 80 -1.26 -9.61 -10.74
N LEU A 81 -0.12 -9.20 -10.17
CA LEU A 81 0.00 -8.88 -8.75
C LEU A 81 -0.79 -7.63 -8.36
N LEU A 82 -0.85 -6.60 -9.23
CA LEU A 82 -1.69 -5.42 -9.01
C LEU A 82 -3.18 -5.77 -8.97
N MET A 83 -3.63 -6.65 -9.86
CA MET A 83 -5.00 -7.19 -9.85
C MET A 83 -5.30 -7.92 -8.54
N ALA A 84 -4.41 -8.83 -8.11
CA ALA A 84 -4.56 -9.56 -6.85
C ALA A 84 -4.56 -8.62 -5.63
N ALA A 85 -3.68 -7.61 -5.63
CA ALA A 85 -3.59 -6.61 -4.58
C ALA A 85 -4.87 -5.78 -4.47
N LEU A 86 -5.44 -5.33 -5.59
CA LEU A 86 -6.72 -4.62 -5.61
C LEU A 86 -7.88 -5.50 -5.15
N MET A 87 -7.88 -6.78 -5.51
CA MET A 87 -8.88 -7.73 -5.02
C MET A 87 -8.80 -7.92 -3.49
N TRP A 88 -7.60 -8.14 -2.93
CA TRP A 88 -7.40 -8.22 -1.48
C TRP A 88 -7.68 -6.89 -0.78
N LEU A 89 -7.34 -5.77 -1.42
CA LEU A 89 -7.69 -4.46 -0.92
C LEU A 89 -9.21 -4.38 -0.76
N GLY A 90 -10.00 -4.91 -1.68
CA GLY A 90 -11.47 -4.94 -1.57
C GLY A 90 -12.00 -5.74 -0.39
N VAL A 91 -11.26 -6.76 0.05
CA VAL A 91 -11.58 -7.54 1.25
C VAL A 91 -11.43 -6.70 2.51
N LEU A 92 -10.38 -5.88 2.55
CA LEU A 92 -10.02 -5.05 3.70
C LEU A 92 -10.78 -3.72 3.68
N TYR A 93 -10.75 -3.03 2.56
CA TYR A 93 -11.35 -1.73 2.26
C TYR A 93 -11.88 -1.72 0.83
N GLY A 94 -13.20 -1.80 0.70
CA GLY A 94 -13.82 -1.75 -0.60
C GLY A 94 -13.83 -0.36 -1.25
N PRO A 95 -14.03 -0.29 -2.59
CA PRO A 95 -14.08 0.97 -3.31
C PRO A 95 -15.34 1.79 -2.98
N VAL A 96 -16.42 1.15 -2.52
CA VAL A 96 -17.64 1.84 -2.14
C VAL A 96 -17.58 2.17 -0.66
N THR A 97 -17.08 3.37 -0.35
CA THR A 97 -17.19 3.99 0.97
C THR A 97 -18.16 5.17 0.91
N LEU A 98 -19.06 5.23 1.89
CA LEU A 98 -20.08 6.28 2.02
C LEU A 98 -20.02 6.85 3.44
N GLU A 99 -20.58 8.04 3.63
CA GLU A 99 -20.78 8.62 4.96
C GLU A 99 -21.73 7.71 5.78
N PRO A 100 -21.45 7.39 7.06
CA PRO A 100 -22.31 6.53 7.87
C PRO A 100 -23.78 6.96 7.90
N ALA A 101 -24.04 8.27 7.97
CA ALA A 101 -25.39 8.82 7.94
C ALA A 101 -26.10 8.57 6.60
N PHE A 102 -25.37 8.64 5.49
CA PHE A 102 -25.92 8.36 4.15
C PHE A 102 -26.19 6.86 3.95
N VAL A 103 -25.36 5.98 4.53
CA VAL A 103 -25.62 4.52 4.50
C VAL A 103 -26.90 4.17 5.25
N ARG A 104 -27.15 4.78 6.41
CA ARG A 104 -28.39 4.57 7.19
C ARG A 104 -29.62 5.04 6.41
N LEU A 105 -29.57 6.25 5.85
CA LEU A 105 -30.65 6.78 5.00
C LEU A 105 -30.92 5.89 3.77
N LEU A 106 -29.88 5.27 3.22
CA LEU A 106 -30.01 4.38 2.06
C LEU A 106 -30.52 2.98 2.44
N ALA A 107 -30.14 2.48 3.63
CA ALA A 107 -30.57 1.18 4.15
C ALA A 107 -32.09 1.11 4.36
N ASP A 108 -32.73 2.24 4.64
CA ASP A 108 -34.16 2.36 4.86
C ASP A 108 -34.97 2.53 3.55
N THR A 109 -34.34 2.35 2.38
CA THR A 109 -35.00 2.52 1.06
C THR A 109 -34.89 1.29 0.16
N ASP A 110 -35.96 1.02 -0.61
CA ASP A 110 -36.01 -0.06 -1.61
C ASP A 110 -35.27 0.27 -2.93
N LEU A 111 -34.38 1.26 -2.93
CA LEU A 111 -33.72 1.72 -4.14
C LEU A 111 -32.64 0.70 -4.58
N PRO A 112 -32.58 0.35 -5.88
CA PRO A 112 -31.58 -0.61 -6.36
C PRO A 112 -30.16 -0.09 -6.14
N ARG A 113 -29.31 -0.90 -5.50
CA ARG A 113 -27.98 -0.49 -5.03
C ARG A 113 -27.07 -0.09 -6.20
N HIS A 114 -27.18 -0.73 -7.36
CA HIS A 114 -26.39 -0.33 -8.53
C HIS A 114 -26.68 1.11 -9.02
N ARG A 115 -27.85 1.70 -8.75
CA ARG A 115 -28.13 3.11 -9.11
C ARG A 115 -27.62 4.09 -8.05
N THR A 116 -27.53 3.67 -6.80
CA THR A 116 -27.14 4.53 -5.68
C THR A 116 -25.63 4.52 -5.46
N LEU A 117 -24.99 3.37 -5.64
CA LEU A 117 -23.57 3.11 -5.36
C LEU A 117 -22.65 3.21 -6.59
N SER A 118 -23.20 3.28 -7.81
CA SER A 118 -22.40 3.36 -9.05
C SER A 118 -21.53 4.60 -9.13
N ARG A 119 -22.04 5.76 -8.71
CA ARG A 119 -21.27 7.02 -8.73
C ARG A 119 -20.07 6.99 -7.77
N PRO A 120 -20.23 6.63 -6.48
CA PRO A 120 -19.09 6.44 -5.58
C PRO A 120 -18.04 5.46 -6.15
N PHE A 121 -18.49 4.33 -6.69
CA PHE A 121 -17.60 3.36 -7.33
C PHE A 121 -16.87 3.95 -8.54
N ALA A 122 -17.58 4.61 -9.45
CA ALA A 122 -17.02 5.18 -10.67
C ALA A 122 -15.92 6.22 -10.37
N ILE A 123 -16.07 7.03 -9.33
CA ILE A 123 -15.04 8.00 -8.91
C ILE A 123 -13.76 7.27 -8.48
N LYS A 124 -13.88 6.21 -7.66
CA LYS A 124 -12.72 5.43 -7.21
C LYS A 124 -12.11 4.59 -8.34
N ALA A 125 -12.93 4.03 -9.22
CA ALA A 125 -12.47 3.35 -10.42
C ALA A 125 -11.72 4.30 -11.37
N ALA A 126 -12.23 5.52 -11.57
CA ALA A 126 -11.57 6.54 -12.37
C ALA A 126 -10.20 6.94 -11.78
N ALA A 127 -10.06 6.98 -10.45
CA ALA A 127 -8.77 7.20 -9.81
C ALA A 127 -7.78 6.06 -10.10
N VAL A 128 -8.21 4.80 -10.03
CA VAL A 128 -7.36 3.64 -10.38
C VAL A 128 -6.94 3.69 -11.86
N VAL A 129 -7.88 3.97 -12.76
CA VAL A 129 -7.61 4.13 -14.20
C VAL A 129 -6.65 5.30 -14.44
N GLY A 130 -6.86 6.45 -13.79
CA GLY A 130 -5.98 7.61 -13.89
C GLY A 130 -4.55 7.30 -13.45
N VAL A 131 -4.37 6.61 -12.33
CA VAL A 131 -3.03 6.16 -11.86
C VAL A 131 -2.39 5.20 -12.86
N ALA A 132 -3.15 4.23 -13.39
CA ALA A 132 -2.64 3.30 -14.40
C ALA A 132 -2.24 4.01 -15.70
N LEU A 133 -3.03 4.99 -16.16
CA LEU A 133 -2.73 5.82 -17.32
C LEU A 133 -1.44 6.64 -17.11
N MET A 134 -1.30 7.29 -15.95
CA MET A 134 -0.09 8.05 -15.62
C MET A 134 1.15 7.16 -15.60
N ALA A 135 1.07 5.97 -14.99
CA ALA A 135 2.17 5.01 -14.97
C ALA A 135 2.51 4.51 -16.37
N ALA A 136 1.52 4.11 -17.16
CA ALA A 136 1.74 3.63 -18.53
C ALA A 136 2.34 4.73 -19.44
N ALA A 137 1.85 5.96 -19.34
CA ALA A 137 2.39 7.11 -20.07
C ALA A 137 3.83 7.45 -19.65
N LEU A 138 4.14 7.34 -18.36
CA LEU A 138 5.51 7.54 -17.84
C LEU A 138 6.48 6.51 -18.44
N PHE A 139 6.17 5.22 -18.31
CA PHE A 139 7.02 4.14 -18.85
C PHE A 139 7.10 4.17 -20.38
N GLY A 140 5.96 4.38 -21.05
CA GLY A 140 5.92 4.53 -22.51
C GLY A 140 6.73 5.72 -23.00
N GLY A 141 6.60 6.88 -22.34
CA GLY A 141 7.35 8.09 -22.66
C GLY A 141 8.86 7.93 -22.46
N VAL A 142 9.29 7.26 -21.39
CA VAL A 142 10.70 6.93 -21.16
C VAL A 142 11.26 6.03 -22.26
N LEU A 143 10.53 4.99 -22.68
CA LEU A 143 10.99 4.09 -23.73
C LEU A 143 10.99 4.75 -25.11
N VAL A 144 10.02 5.63 -25.41
CA VAL A 144 10.00 6.42 -26.65
C VAL A 144 11.19 7.36 -26.70
N ASN A 145 11.47 8.07 -25.60
CA ASN A 145 12.63 8.96 -25.50
C ASN A 145 13.96 8.18 -25.62
N GLY A 146 14.03 6.99 -25.03
CA GLY A 146 15.18 6.09 -25.15
C GLY A 146 15.32 5.42 -26.53
N GLY A 147 14.41 5.62 -27.47
CA GLY A 147 14.45 5.01 -28.81
C GLY A 147 14.05 3.53 -28.86
N PHE A 148 13.46 3.00 -27.78
CA PHE A 148 13.06 1.58 -27.66
C PHE A 148 11.57 1.33 -27.93
N ALA A 149 10.79 2.39 -28.13
CA ALA A 149 9.36 2.33 -28.37
C ALA A 149 8.93 3.38 -29.40
N SER A 150 7.74 3.18 -29.97
CA SER A 150 7.10 4.15 -30.87
C SER A 150 5.99 4.90 -30.14
N LEU A 151 5.68 6.12 -30.56
CA LEU A 151 4.58 6.90 -29.97
C LEU A 151 3.23 6.16 -30.12
N ALA A 152 3.00 5.54 -31.27
CA ALA A 152 1.80 4.74 -31.53
C ALA A 152 1.72 3.49 -30.64
N GLY A 153 2.83 2.77 -30.46
CA GLY A 153 2.90 1.63 -29.55
C GLY A 153 2.71 2.03 -28.09
N ALA A 154 3.26 3.16 -27.65
CA ALA A 154 3.05 3.71 -26.31
C ALA A 154 1.58 4.10 -26.07
N ALA A 155 0.92 4.71 -27.07
CA ALA A 155 -0.50 5.01 -27.02
C ALA A 155 -1.37 3.74 -26.92
N ARG A 156 -1.05 2.71 -27.72
CA ARG A 156 -1.70 1.39 -27.65
C ARG A 156 -1.52 0.74 -26.28
N PHE A 157 -0.29 0.68 -25.76
CA PHE A 157 0.00 0.13 -24.44
C PHE A 157 -0.75 0.87 -23.32
N THR A 158 -0.84 2.20 -23.42
CA THR A 158 -1.60 3.03 -22.49
C THR A 158 -3.09 2.72 -22.51
N ALA A 159 -3.67 2.51 -23.70
CA ALA A 159 -5.07 2.09 -23.84
C ALA A 159 -5.34 0.70 -23.24
N LEU A 160 -4.44 -0.27 -23.47
CA LEU A 160 -4.54 -1.62 -22.89
C LEU A 160 -4.43 -1.58 -21.35
N CYS A 161 -3.52 -0.77 -20.81
CA CYS A 161 -3.42 -0.53 -19.37
C CYS A 161 -4.70 0.08 -18.78
N ALA A 162 -5.37 0.98 -19.50
CA ALA A 162 -6.65 1.55 -19.07
C ALA A 162 -7.76 0.49 -19.01
N MET A 163 -7.87 -0.37 -20.04
CA MET A 163 -8.82 -1.48 -20.06
C MET A 163 -8.57 -2.46 -18.92
N PHE A 164 -7.30 -2.80 -18.68
CA PHE A 164 -6.89 -3.62 -17.55
C PHE A 164 -7.22 -2.98 -16.20
N ALA A 165 -7.01 -1.67 -16.06
CA ALA A 165 -7.32 -0.94 -14.83
C ALA A 165 -8.83 -0.93 -14.53
N VAL A 166 -9.69 -0.90 -15.55
CA VAL A 166 -11.13 -1.10 -15.39
C VAL A 166 -11.42 -2.48 -14.82
N MET A 167 -10.81 -3.53 -15.37
CA MET A 167 -10.95 -4.89 -14.83
C MET A 167 -10.46 -4.97 -13.38
N ALA A 168 -9.36 -4.31 -13.06
CA ALA A 168 -8.77 -4.30 -11.72
C ALA A 168 -9.63 -3.54 -10.70
N ALA A 169 -10.27 -2.44 -11.11
CA ALA A 169 -11.27 -1.74 -10.31
C ALA A 169 -12.52 -2.62 -10.05
N VAL A 170 -12.95 -3.43 -11.01
CA VAL A 170 -14.05 -4.38 -10.82
C VAL A 170 -13.63 -5.53 -9.92
N ALA A 171 -12.39 -6.02 -10.00
CA ALA A 171 -11.86 -7.01 -9.06
C ALA A 171 -11.77 -6.47 -7.63
N TRP A 172 -11.42 -5.18 -7.48
CA TRP A 172 -11.49 -4.46 -6.20
C TRP A 172 -12.92 -4.46 -5.63
N LEU A 173 -13.92 -4.15 -6.46
CA LEU A 173 -15.32 -4.24 -6.08
C LEU A 173 -15.75 -5.68 -5.76
N ALA A 174 -15.29 -6.67 -6.52
CA ALA A 174 -15.58 -8.08 -6.27
C ALA A 174 -15.04 -8.53 -4.90
N GLY A 175 -13.87 -8.04 -4.49
CA GLY A 175 -13.34 -8.25 -3.14
C GLY A 175 -14.25 -7.69 -2.03
N GLN A 176 -14.91 -6.56 -2.28
CA GLN A 176 -15.90 -5.98 -1.35
C GLN A 176 -17.24 -6.71 -1.38
N ALA A 177 -17.70 -7.14 -2.55
CA ALA A 177 -19.02 -7.75 -2.73
C ALA A 177 -19.07 -9.22 -2.27
N THR A 178 -17.93 -9.92 -2.27
CA THR A 178 -17.86 -11.35 -1.92
C THR A 178 -17.38 -11.59 -0.50
N SER A 179 -17.51 -12.83 -0.03
CA SER A 179 -17.01 -13.22 1.30
C SER A 179 -15.48 -13.15 1.35
N GLN A 180 -14.93 -12.87 2.54
CA GLN A 180 -13.48 -12.78 2.74
C GLN A 180 -12.73 -14.04 2.27
N ARG A 181 -13.34 -15.23 2.42
CA ARG A 181 -12.76 -16.50 1.97
C ARG A 181 -12.66 -16.59 0.45
N VAL A 182 -13.77 -16.31 -0.25
CA VAL A 182 -13.81 -16.40 -1.72
C VAL A 182 -12.86 -15.37 -2.34
N ALA A 183 -12.90 -14.13 -1.87
CA ALA A 183 -11.99 -13.10 -2.36
C ALA A 183 -10.53 -13.37 -2.01
N GLY A 184 -10.25 -13.91 -0.82
CA GLY A 184 -8.92 -14.32 -0.41
C GLY A 184 -8.35 -15.40 -1.32
N LEU A 185 -9.13 -16.47 -1.58
CA LEU A 185 -8.74 -17.56 -2.48
C LEU A 185 -8.57 -17.09 -3.93
N ALA A 186 -9.46 -16.24 -4.44
CA ALA A 186 -9.35 -15.72 -5.79
C ALA A 186 -8.13 -14.80 -5.95
N GLY A 187 -7.82 -13.95 -4.94
CA GLY A 187 -6.59 -13.17 -4.94
C GLY A 187 -5.33 -14.04 -4.83
N ALA A 188 -5.36 -15.12 -4.05
CA ALA A 188 -4.26 -16.09 -3.97
C ALA A 188 -4.06 -16.85 -5.30
N LEU A 189 -5.15 -17.26 -5.95
CA LEU A 189 -5.11 -17.89 -7.27
C LEU A 189 -4.55 -16.91 -8.32
N THR A 190 -5.01 -15.66 -8.32
CA THR A 190 -4.51 -14.60 -9.21
C THR A 190 -3.01 -14.38 -9.01
N THR A 191 -2.56 -14.38 -7.76
CA THR A 191 -1.13 -14.30 -7.41
C THR A 191 -0.36 -15.49 -7.94
N ALA A 192 -0.85 -16.71 -7.72
CA ALA A 192 -0.22 -17.93 -8.23
C ALA A 192 -0.13 -17.93 -9.76
N LEU A 193 -1.20 -17.52 -10.46
CA LEU A 193 -1.22 -17.40 -11.92
C LEU A 193 -0.26 -16.32 -12.43
N ALA A 194 -0.12 -15.19 -11.73
CA ALA A 194 0.85 -14.16 -12.06
C ALA A 194 2.30 -14.66 -11.94
N LEU A 195 2.60 -15.41 -10.88
CA LEU A 195 3.92 -16.04 -10.66
C LEU A 195 4.20 -17.15 -11.69
N LEU A 196 3.20 -17.97 -12.03
CA LEU A 196 3.31 -18.96 -13.10
C LEU A 196 3.58 -18.30 -14.46
N GLY A 197 2.99 -17.13 -14.72
CA GLY A 197 3.27 -16.33 -15.91
C GLY A 197 4.72 -15.87 -16.02
N LEU A 198 5.41 -15.68 -14.90
CA LEU A 198 6.85 -15.41 -14.85
C LEU A 198 7.68 -16.68 -15.02
N ALA A 199 7.28 -17.77 -14.35
CA ALA A 199 8.06 -19.00 -14.27
C ALA A 199 7.98 -19.86 -15.55
N LEU A 200 6.86 -19.83 -16.26
CA LEU A 200 6.59 -20.68 -17.42
C LEU A 200 6.50 -19.83 -18.69
N PRO A 201 7.50 -19.90 -19.59
CA PRO A 201 7.48 -19.19 -20.87
C PRO A 201 6.19 -19.47 -21.65
N GLY A 202 5.54 -18.41 -22.12
CA GLY A 202 4.30 -18.51 -22.90
C GLY A 202 3.03 -18.73 -22.08
N PHE A 203 3.09 -19.02 -20.77
CA PHE A 203 1.88 -19.17 -19.95
C PHE A 203 1.07 -17.87 -19.87
N GLY A 204 1.76 -16.72 -19.89
CA GLY A 204 1.13 -15.40 -19.89
C GLY A 204 0.13 -15.16 -21.03
N ARG A 205 0.23 -15.88 -22.16
CA ARG A 205 -0.70 -15.72 -23.30
C ARG A 205 -2.15 -16.09 -22.97
N TRP A 206 -2.38 -16.81 -21.89
CA TRP A 206 -3.71 -17.24 -21.45
C TRP A 206 -4.32 -16.30 -20.40
N LEU A 207 -3.57 -15.29 -19.95
CA LEU A 207 -3.96 -14.43 -18.84
C LEU A 207 -4.23 -13.01 -19.35
N PRO A 208 -5.28 -12.32 -18.88
CA PRO A 208 -5.60 -10.97 -19.37
C PRO A 208 -4.49 -9.94 -19.15
N TRP A 209 -3.75 -10.03 -18.04
CA TRP A 209 -2.59 -9.18 -17.80
C TRP A 209 -1.38 -9.54 -18.68
N GLY A 210 -1.29 -10.78 -19.15
CA GLY A 210 -0.28 -11.20 -20.10
C GLY A 210 -0.56 -10.70 -21.53
N TRP A 211 -1.83 -10.48 -21.89
CA TRP A 211 -2.20 -9.80 -23.13
C TRP A 211 -1.74 -8.34 -23.17
N VAL A 212 -1.86 -7.63 -22.04
CA VAL A 212 -1.29 -6.27 -21.90
C VAL A 212 0.24 -6.33 -21.98
N ALA A 213 0.85 -7.30 -21.29
CA ALA A 213 2.30 -7.46 -21.30
C ALA A 213 2.87 -7.84 -22.68
N ALA A 214 2.09 -8.51 -23.53
CA ALA A 214 2.49 -8.83 -24.91
C ALA A 214 2.64 -7.57 -25.79
N ALA A 215 2.04 -6.43 -25.40
CA ALA A 215 2.27 -5.14 -26.04
C ALA A 215 3.54 -4.42 -25.55
N TRP A 216 4.35 -5.09 -24.72
CA TRP A 216 5.63 -4.61 -24.22
C TRP A 216 6.80 -5.28 -24.95
N PRO A 217 7.88 -4.56 -25.31
CA PRO A 217 8.00 -3.11 -25.31
C PRO A 217 7.01 -2.46 -26.31
N PRO A 218 6.62 -1.18 -26.12
CA PRO A 218 5.58 -0.50 -26.91
C PRO A 218 6.00 -0.17 -28.36
N ILE A 219 6.20 -1.21 -29.17
CA ILE A 219 6.54 -1.09 -30.58
C ILE A 219 5.25 -1.04 -31.41
N ALA A 220 5.25 -0.25 -32.48
CA ALA A 220 4.11 -0.17 -33.39
C ALA A 220 3.92 -1.52 -34.09
N GLY A 221 2.70 -2.03 -34.07
CA GLY A 221 2.31 -3.26 -34.75
C GLY A 221 0.79 -3.30 -34.88
N PRO A 222 0.25 -4.11 -35.79
CA PRO A 222 -1.19 -4.24 -35.95
C PRO A 222 -1.85 -4.64 -34.62
N PRO A 223 -3.09 -4.19 -34.37
CA PRO A 223 -3.84 -4.63 -33.20
C PRO A 223 -3.95 -6.15 -33.21
N ALA A 224 -3.54 -6.78 -32.11
CA ALA A 224 -3.61 -8.22 -31.97
C ALA A 224 -5.03 -8.65 -31.61
N THR A 225 -5.39 -9.90 -31.89
CA THR A 225 -6.66 -10.50 -31.42
C THR A 225 -6.81 -10.42 -29.90
N THR A 226 -5.70 -10.39 -29.16
CA THR A 226 -5.65 -10.20 -27.71
C THR A 226 -6.11 -8.82 -27.25
N ASP A 227 -5.95 -7.78 -28.07
CA ASP A 227 -6.42 -6.41 -27.74
C ASP A 227 -7.95 -6.37 -27.74
N LEU A 228 -8.57 -6.99 -28.75
CA LEU A 228 -10.02 -7.15 -28.84
C LEU A 228 -10.54 -8.03 -27.71
N ALA A 229 -9.87 -9.16 -27.42
CA ALA A 229 -10.23 -10.02 -26.30
C ALA A 229 -10.18 -9.27 -24.97
N LEU A 230 -9.16 -8.43 -24.74
CA LEU A 230 -9.07 -7.59 -23.54
C LEU A 230 -10.22 -6.58 -23.47
N GLY A 231 -10.55 -5.94 -24.60
CA GLY A 231 -11.69 -5.03 -24.70
C GLY A 231 -13.03 -5.70 -24.35
N VAL A 232 -13.26 -6.92 -24.85
CA VAL A 232 -14.44 -7.73 -24.52
C VAL A 232 -14.47 -8.07 -23.03
N VAL A 233 -13.35 -8.53 -22.45
CA VAL A 233 -13.29 -8.86 -21.01
C VAL A 233 -13.49 -7.62 -20.15
N ALA A 234 -12.94 -6.46 -20.52
CA ALA A 234 -13.16 -5.20 -19.83
C ALA A 234 -14.63 -4.76 -19.90
N ALA A 235 -15.29 -4.90 -21.06
CA ALA A 235 -16.72 -4.62 -21.20
C ALA A 235 -17.57 -5.56 -20.33
N LEU A 236 -17.25 -6.86 -20.30
CA LEU A 236 -17.91 -7.83 -19.42
C LEU A 236 -17.71 -7.48 -17.93
N ALA A 237 -16.52 -7.00 -17.54
CA ALA A 237 -16.25 -6.53 -16.18
C ALA A 237 -17.14 -5.32 -15.82
N VAL A 238 -17.33 -4.36 -16.74
CA VAL A 238 -18.26 -3.24 -16.54
C VAL A 238 -19.69 -3.74 -16.36
N VAL A 239 -20.15 -4.70 -17.17
CA VAL A 239 -21.48 -5.32 -17.01
C VAL A 239 -21.61 -6.02 -15.65
N ALA A 240 -20.57 -6.73 -15.20
CA ALA A 240 -20.52 -7.40 -13.90
C ALA A 240 -20.58 -6.44 -12.70
N THR A 241 -20.33 -5.14 -12.90
CA THR A 241 -20.43 -4.14 -11.83
C THR A 241 -21.84 -4.11 -11.21
N ARG A 242 -22.89 -4.25 -12.02
CA ARG A 242 -24.29 -4.19 -11.54
C ARG A 242 -24.61 -5.28 -10.50
N PRO A 243 -24.47 -6.59 -10.81
CA PRO A 243 -24.75 -7.64 -9.82
C PRO A 243 -23.79 -7.59 -8.63
N LEU A 244 -22.57 -7.09 -8.78
CA LEU A 244 -21.64 -6.92 -7.66
C LEU A 244 -22.10 -5.82 -6.69
N LEU A 245 -22.58 -4.67 -7.20
CA LEU A 245 -23.13 -3.60 -6.38
C LEU A 245 -24.41 -4.04 -5.65
N ASP A 246 -25.25 -4.84 -6.30
CA ASP A 246 -26.48 -5.35 -5.70
C ASP A 246 -26.23 -6.42 -4.61
N ARG A 247 -25.06 -7.08 -4.62
CA ARG A 247 -24.61 -8.03 -3.58
C ARG A 247 -24.01 -7.36 -2.34
N LEU A 248 -23.71 -6.06 -2.37
CA LEU A 248 -23.14 -5.35 -1.22
C LEU A 248 -24.13 -5.36 -0.07
N ARG A 249 -23.76 -5.96 1.07
CA ARG A 249 -24.62 -6.04 2.27
C ARG A 249 -24.62 -4.71 3.04
N SER A 250 -25.78 -4.27 3.52
CA SER A 250 -25.89 -3.01 4.29
C SER A 250 -25.02 -3.01 5.55
N SER A 251 -24.95 -4.14 6.27
CA SER A 251 -24.13 -4.29 7.48
C SER A 251 -22.64 -4.09 7.22
N ARG A 252 -22.14 -4.56 6.07
CA ARG A 252 -20.74 -4.36 5.68
C ARG A 252 -20.49 -2.89 5.30
N LEU A 253 -21.42 -2.26 4.57
CA LEU A 253 -21.31 -0.85 4.22
C LEU A 253 -21.31 0.06 5.46
N THR A 254 -22.11 -0.24 6.49
CA THR A 254 -22.10 0.50 7.76
C THR A 254 -20.80 0.30 8.54
N ASP A 255 -20.29 -0.94 8.60
CA ASP A 255 -19.02 -1.24 9.27
C ASP A 255 -17.83 -0.58 8.56
N ASP A 256 -17.82 -0.57 7.24
CA ASP A 256 -16.77 0.08 6.44
C ASP A 256 -16.87 1.61 6.56
N ALA A 257 -18.09 2.18 6.51
CA ALA A 257 -18.31 3.60 6.67
C ALA A 257 -17.90 4.12 8.05
N THR A 258 -18.26 3.41 9.12
CA THR A 258 -17.92 3.81 10.50
C THR A 258 -16.42 3.76 10.74
N ARG A 259 -15.75 2.68 10.30
CA ARG A 259 -14.28 2.56 10.39
C ARG A 259 -13.58 3.63 9.55
N TRP A 260 -14.04 3.87 8.33
CA TRP A 260 -13.47 4.89 7.47
C TRP A 260 -13.66 6.31 8.03
N ARG A 261 -14.83 6.61 8.62
CA ARG A 261 -15.07 7.89 9.28
C ARG A 261 -14.19 8.06 10.51
N ALA A 262 -14.08 7.05 11.37
CA ALA A 262 -13.18 7.09 12.53
C ALA A 262 -11.73 7.33 12.12
N ALA A 263 -11.26 6.61 11.09
CA ALA A 263 -9.92 6.79 10.54
C ALA A 263 -9.71 8.20 9.94
N THR A 264 -10.68 8.69 9.18
CA THR A 264 -10.61 10.02 8.55
C THR A 264 -10.62 11.11 9.60
N THR A 265 -11.47 11.02 10.62
CA THR A 265 -11.52 11.98 11.72
C THR A 265 -10.21 12.02 12.50
N ALA A 266 -9.63 10.86 12.82
CA ALA A 266 -8.33 10.78 13.49
C ALA A 266 -7.18 11.31 12.61
N ALA A 267 -7.19 11.01 11.32
CA ALA A 267 -6.19 11.53 10.38
C ALA A 267 -6.29 13.05 10.21
N LEU A 268 -7.50 13.60 10.16
CA LEU A 268 -7.74 15.06 10.08
C LEU A 268 -7.34 15.78 11.36
N SER A 269 -7.41 15.13 12.52
CA SER A 269 -6.89 15.66 13.79
C SER A 269 -5.38 15.45 13.98
N GLY A 270 -4.69 14.91 12.97
CA GLY A 270 -3.25 14.68 13.01
C GLY A 270 -2.79 13.42 13.76
N ASP A 271 -3.72 12.56 14.20
CA ASP A 271 -3.42 11.29 14.88
C ASP A 271 -3.49 10.13 13.87
N VAL A 272 -2.43 10.01 13.08
CA VAL A 272 -2.32 9.00 12.01
C VAL A 272 -2.19 7.60 12.62
N ALA A 273 -1.52 7.48 13.77
CA ALA A 273 -1.36 6.22 14.48
C ALA A 273 -2.72 5.63 14.90
N HIS A 274 -3.61 6.46 15.47
CA HIS A 274 -4.98 6.06 15.80
C HIS A 274 -5.80 5.76 14.56
N ALA A 275 -5.67 6.59 13.51
CA ALA A 275 -6.35 6.35 12.24
C ALA A 275 -6.03 4.97 11.66
N LEU A 276 -4.74 4.62 11.56
CA LEU A 276 -4.29 3.31 11.10
C LEU A 276 -4.69 2.18 12.06
N GLY A 277 -4.72 2.47 13.37
CA GLY A 277 -5.21 1.57 14.41
C GLY A 277 -6.66 1.14 14.19
N SER A 278 -7.54 2.09 13.85
CA SER A 278 -8.97 1.86 13.61
C SER A 278 -9.25 0.98 12.38
N LEU A 279 -8.30 0.96 11.44
CA LEU A 279 -8.38 0.20 10.20
C LEU A 279 -7.79 -1.23 10.33
N ARG A 280 -7.15 -1.59 11.45
CA ARG A 280 -6.50 -2.90 11.62
C ARG A 280 -7.45 -4.08 11.35
N ALA A 281 -6.90 -5.09 10.67
CA ALA A 281 -7.61 -6.34 10.40
C ALA A 281 -8.01 -7.04 11.71
N ARG A 282 -9.27 -7.49 11.78
CA ARG A 282 -9.76 -8.29 12.92
C ARG A 282 -9.25 -9.73 12.83
N PRO A 283 -8.92 -10.38 13.96
CA PRO A 283 -8.59 -11.82 14.00
C PRO A 283 -9.69 -12.66 13.32
N SER A 284 -9.31 -13.45 12.32
CA SER A 284 -10.26 -14.28 11.55
C SER A 284 -10.10 -15.78 11.79
N VAL A 285 -8.93 -16.22 12.24
CA VAL A 285 -8.59 -17.63 12.50
C VAL A 285 -7.90 -17.80 13.85
N GLY A 286 -7.62 -19.03 14.26
CA GLY A 286 -6.72 -19.29 15.39
C GLY A 286 -7.28 -18.93 16.77
N ARG A 287 -8.61 -18.89 16.94
CA ARG A 287 -9.27 -18.58 18.24
C ARG A 287 -8.89 -19.55 19.36
N ARG A 288 -8.59 -20.81 19.01
CA ARG A 288 -8.20 -21.87 19.96
C ARG A 288 -6.69 -22.07 20.08
N TRP A 289 -5.88 -21.30 19.35
CA TRP A 289 -4.43 -21.44 19.43
C TRP A 289 -3.92 -20.86 20.75
N SER A 290 -3.23 -21.70 21.53
CA SER A 290 -2.53 -21.27 22.72
C SER A 290 -1.33 -20.38 22.35
N ALA A 291 -1.41 -19.11 22.73
CA ALA A 291 -0.36 -18.12 22.55
C ALA A 291 0.64 -18.10 23.72
N VAL A 292 0.27 -18.69 24.87
CA VAL A 292 1.08 -18.73 26.09
C VAL A 292 1.38 -20.19 26.40
N ARG A 293 2.64 -20.56 26.28
CA ARG A 293 3.15 -21.91 26.59
C ARG A 293 4.25 -21.79 27.65
N GLY A 294 4.45 -22.84 28.43
CA GLY A 294 5.63 -22.93 29.30
C GLY A 294 6.91 -23.09 28.46
N GLY A 295 8.01 -22.49 28.89
CA GLY A 295 9.30 -22.56 28.19
C GLY A 295 10.20 -21.34 28.40
N PRO A 296 11.34 -21.26 27.71
CA PRO A 296 12.27 -20.14 27.83
C PRO A 296 11.61 -18.85 27.34
N SER A 297 11.84 -17.74 28.06
CA SER A 297 11.11 -16.48 27.83
C SER A 297 11.13 -16.00 26.38
N ILE A 298 12.27 -16.09 25.68
CA ILE A 298 12.37 -15.67 24.27
C ILE A 298 11.44 -16.48 23.36
N ALA A 299 11.36 -17.80 23.55
CA ALA A 299 10.51 -18.66 22.74
C ALA A 299 9.02 -18.37 22.99
N VAL A 300 8.64 -18.08 24.24
CA VAL A 300 7.27 -17.73 24.60
C VAL A 300 6.82 -16.45 23.89
N PHE A 301 7.65 -15.40 23.92
CA PHE A 301 7.35 -14.14 23.24
C PHE A 301 7.31 -14.30 21.71
N LEU A 302 8.25 -15.06 21.14
CA LEU A 302 8.22 -15.38 19.71
C LEU A 302 6.94 -16.12 19.31
N VAL A 303 6.56 -17.19 20.02
CA VAL A 303 5.34 -17.94 19.74
C VAL A 303 4.11 -17.06 19.89
N ARG A 304 4.06 -16.24 20.94
CA ARG A 304 2.95 -15.31 21.20
C ARG A 304 2.77 -14.33 20.04
N ASP A 305 3.85 -13.68 19.59
CA ASP A 305 3.81 -12.70 18.52
C ASP A 305 3.46 -13.34 17.17
N MET A 306 4.01 -14.53 16.90
CA MET A 306 3.69 -15.30 15.70
C MET A 306 2.23 -15.77 15.68
N VAL A 307 1.68 -16.23 16.81
CA VAL A 307 0.25 -16.56 16.93
C VAL A 307 -0.60 -15.31 16.72
N GLY A 308 -0.18 -14.16 17.26
CA GLY A 308 -0.84 -12.87 17.03
C GLY A 308 -0.92 -12.51 15.55
N ALA A 309 0.20 -12.58 14.84
CA ALA A 309 0.26 -12.29 13.41
C ALA A 309 -0.56 -13.29 12.57
N ALA A 310 -0.45 -14.59 12.90
CA ALA A 310 -1.12 -15.67 12.17
C ALA A 310 -2.65 -15.69 12.34
N ARG A 311 -3.20 -15.03 13.37
CA ARG A 311 -4.66 -14.79 13.50
C ARG A 311 -5.21 -13.84 12.42
N THR A 312 -4.35 -13.08 11.74
CA THR A 312 -4.68 -12.20 10.61
C THR A 312 -3.96 -12.66 9.33
N PRO A 313 -4.35 -13.80 8.72
CA PRO A 313 -3.58 -14.47 7.69
C PRO A 313 -3.38 -13.63 6.43
N VAL A 314 -4.39 -12.87 6.01
CA VAL A 314 -4.26 -11.95 4.85
C VAL A 314 -3.25 -10.85 5.15
N ARG A 315 -3.28 -10.26 6.35
CA ARG A 315 -2.31 -9.23 6.76
C ARG A 315 -0.90 -9.82 6.84
N LEU A 316 -0.75 -11.04 7.37
CA LEU A 316 0.53 -11.75 7.43
C LEU A 316 1.09 -12.05 6.04
N LEU A 317 0.25 -12.59 5.13
CA LEU A 317 0.65 -12.89 3.77
C LEU A 317 1.08 -11.63 3.01
N VAL A 318 0.26 -10.57 3.03
CA VAL A 318 0.60 -9.29 2.39
C VAL A 318 1.87 -8.70 2.99
N GLY A 319 2.05 -8.78 4.31
CA GLY A 319 3.27 -8.36 5.00
C GLY A 319 4.50 -9.12 4.51
N ILE A 320 4.46 -10.45 4.48
CA ILE A 320 5.60 -11.28 4.03
C ILE A 320 5.93 -11.01 2.57
N VAL A 321 4.93 -11.00 1.68
CA VAL A 321 5.13 -10.71 0.25
C VAL A 321 5.74 -9.33 0.04
N THR A 322 5.25 -8.32 0.75
CA THR A 322 5.78 -6.95 0.68
C THR A 322 7.21 -6.88 1.23
N LEU A 323 7.52 -7.64 2.29
CA LEU A 323 8.86 -7.68 2.87
C LEU A 323 9.87 -8.34 1.92
N VAL A 324 9.50 -9.45 1.27
CA VAL A 324 10.34 -10.10 0.25
C VAL A 324 10.54 -9.18 -0.96
N ALA A 325 9.47 -8.52 -1.43
CA ALA A 325 9.57 -7.54 -2.52
C ALA A 325 10.48 -6.35 -2.14
N ALA A 326 10.41 -5.88 -0.90
CA ALA A 326 11.29 -4.84 -0.38
C ALA A 326 12.77 -5.27 -0.36
N VAL A 327 13.06 -6.52 0.02
CA VAL A 327 14.42 -7.08 -0.03
C VAL A 327 14.94 -7.15 -1.48
N ILE A 328 14.12 -7.64 -2.42
CA ILE A 328 14.50 -7.68 -3.85
C ILE A 328 14.75 -6.25 -4.37
N THR A 329 13.93 -5.28 -3.94
CA THR A 329 14.10 -3.86 -4.29
C THR A 329 15.41 -3.29 -3.77
N LEU A 330 15.79 -3.61 -2.51
CA LEU A 330 17.07 -3.22 -1.92
C LEU A 330 18.27 -3.92 -2.61
N ALA A 331 18.11 -5.17 -3.02
CA ALA A 331 19.11 -5.89 -3.80
C ALA A 331 19.35 -5.20 -5.15
N LEU A 332 18.26 -4.91 -5.88
CA LEU A 332 18.31 -4.22 -7.17
C LEU A 332 18.93 -2.82 -7.04
N ALA A 333 18.57 -2.08 -5.99
CA ALA A 333 19.12 -0.76 -5.69
C ALA A 333 20.66 -0.77 -5.61
N SER A 334 21.25 -1.84 -5.09
CA SER A 334 22.71 -1.96 -4.97
C SER A 334 23.44 -2.12 -6.32
N SER A 335 22.71 -2.38 -7.41
CA SER A 335 23.24 -2.62 -8.75
C SER A 335 23.05 -1.45 -9.73
N LEU A 336 22.27 -0.44 -9.34
CA LEU A 336 21.86 0.67 -10.19
C LEU A 336 22.58 1.99 -9.86
N PRO A 337 22.93 2.81 -10.87
CA PRO A 337 23.27 4.22 -10.66
C PRO A 337 22.12 4.93 -9.94
N ALA A 338 22.44 5.80 -8.98
CA ALA A 338 21.43 6.46 -8.12
C ALA A 338 20.48 5.49 -7.39
N GLY A 339 20.94 4.26 -7.10
CA GLY A 339 20.17 3.25 -6.39
C GLY A 339 19.66 3.65 -5.00
N TRP A 340 20.16 4.75 -4.42
CA TRP A 340 19.68 5.30 -3.16
C TRP A 340 18.16 5.62 -3.18
N VAL A 341 17.59 6.07 -4.31
CA VAL A 341 16.14 6.32 -4.43
C VAL A 341 15.37 5.00 -4.30
N LEU A 342 15.78 3.99 -5.06
CA LEU A 342 15.16 2.67 -5.03
C LEU A 342 15.36 2.01 -3.65
N ALA A 343 16.49 2.27 -3.00
CA ALA A 343 16.75 1.81 -1.65
C ALA A 343 15.82 2.45 -0.62
N SER A 344 15.49 3.75 -0.76
CA SER A 344 14.47 4.40 0.08
C SER A 344 13.09 3.79 -0.12
N VAL A 345 12.72 3.44 -1.36
CA VAL A 345 11.45 2.73 -1.66
C VAL A 345 11.46 1.33 -1.03
N GLY A 346 12.56 0.59 -1.19
CA GLY A 346 12.73 -0.72 -0.57
C GLY A 346 12.65 -0.66 0.96
N ALA A 347 13.32 0.30 1.59
CA ALA A 347 13.29 0.49 3.03
C ALA A 347 11.90 0.93 3.54
N THR A 348 11.17 1.74 2.77
CA THR A 348 9.75 2.08 3.05
C THR A 348 8.89 0.83 3.05
N GLY A 349 9.00 0.01 2.00
CA GLY A 349 8.28 -1.25 1.89
C GLY A 349 8.59 -2.19 3.05
N ALA A 350 9.87 -2.32 3.40
CA ALA A 350 10.32 -3.11 4.55
C ALA A 350 9.74 -2.57 5.87
N TYR A 351 9.78 -1.25 6.09
CA TYR A 351 9.21 -0.63 7.28
C TYR A 351 7.72 -0.92 7.39
N LEU A 352 6.94 -0.70 6.35
CA LEU A 352 5.50 -0.99 6.31
C LEU A 352 5.22 -2.48 6.57
N ALA A 353 5.98 -3.37 5.94
CA ALA A 353 5.79 -4.82 6.01
C ALA A 353 6.16 -5.43 7.37
N VAL A 354 7.30 -5.04 7.95
CA VAL A 354 7.77 -5.51 9.27
C VAL A 354 6.75 -5.18 10.37
N GLY A 355 5.94 -4.13 10.19
CA GLY A 355 4.88 -3.75 11.11
C GLY A 355 3.87 -4.88 11.41
N VAL A 356 3.76 -5.90 10.55
CA VAL A 356 2.90 -7.07 10.79
C VAL A 356 3.45 -8.00 11.86
N LEU A 357 4.77 -8.06 12.03
CA LEU A 357 5.46 -8.88 13.02
C LEU A 357 5.87 -8.08 14.26
N ALA A 358 5.73 -6.75 14.22
CA ALA A 358 6.15 -5.83 15.26
C ALA A 358 5.04 -5.42 16.25
N ASP A 359 3.86 -6.07 16.21
CA ASP A 359 2.74 -5.76 17.12
C ASP A 359 3.11 -5.95 18.60
N GLY A 360 4.08 -6.82 18.90
CA GLY A 360 4.62 -7.04 20.22
C GLY A 360 5.20 -5.78 20.87
N PHE A 361 5.84 -4.89 20.08
CA PHE A 361 6.34 -3.63 20.62
C PHE A 361 5.23 -2.72 21.12
N ARG A 362 4.11 -2.64 20.39
CA ARG A 362 2.95 -1.86 20.85
C ARG A 362 2.37 -2.43 22.13
N HIS A 363 2.28 -3.76 22.22
CA HIS A 363 1.86 -4.39 23.47
C HIS A 363 2.82 -4.09 24.63
N ALA A 364 4.13 -4.03 24.37
CA ALA A 364 5.11 -3.64 25.37
C ALA A 364 4.93 -2.18 25.82
N THR A 365 4.59 -1.26 24.90
CA THR A 365 4.24 0.13 25.24
C THR A 365 2.96 0.20 26.09
N ASP A 366 1.90 -0.50 25.69
CA ASP A 366 0.63 -0.52 26.44
C ASP A 366 0.83 -1.10 27.85
N ALA A 367 1.67 -2.14 27.98
CA ALA A 367 2.01 -2.75 29.26
C ALA A 367 2.93 -1.87 30.13
N ALA A 368 3.68 -0.94 29.54
CA ALA A 368 4.55 -0.02 30.28
C ALA A 368 3.76 1.02 31.08
N VAL A 369 2.57 1.39 30.60
CA VAL A 369 1.69 2.38 31.24
C VAL A 369 0.89 1.76 32.40
N ALA A 370 0.75 0.44 32.42
CA ALA A 370 0.08 -0.30 33.49
C ALA A 370 1.07 -0.71 34.60
N PRO A 371 0.60 -0.99 35.84
CA PRO A 371 1.42 -1.63 36.86
C PRO A 371 2.10 -2.89 36.29
N ALA A 372 3.32 -3.20 36.73
CA ALA A 372 4.14 -4.27 36.16
C ALA A 372 3.54 -5.68 36.41
N LEU A 373 2.52 -6.06 35.64
CA LEU A 373 1.79 -7.32 35.75
C LEU A 373 2.63 -8.54 35.35
N TYR A 374 3.70 -8.34 34.58
CA TYR A 374 4.50 -9.41 33.99
C TYR A 374 5.87 -9.64 34.64
N GLY A 375 6.23 -8.88 35.68
CA GLY A 375 7.54 -9.01 36.36
C GLY A 375 8.77 -8.68 35.49
N TYR A 376 8.57 -8.12 34.30
CA TYR A 376 9.63 -7.68 33.40
C TYR A 376 9.64 -6.15 33.30
N GLY A 377 10.83 -5.54 33.32
CA GLY A 377 10.99 -4.13 33.02
C GLY A 377 10.73 -3.83 31.53
N THR A 378 10.32 -2.60 31.23
CA THR A 378 9.98 -2.14 29.87
C THR A 378 11.06 -2.42 28.82
N PRO A 379 12.36 -2.14 29.06
CA PRO A 379 13.41 -2.46 28.09
C PRO A 379 13.54 -3.96 27.79
N ALA A 380 13.24 -4.78 28.80
CA ALA A 380 13.31 -6.23 28.72
C ALA A 380 12.11 -6.83 27.96
N LEU A 381 10.94 -6.15 27.99
CA LEU A 381 9.79 -6.50 27.15
C LEU A 381 10.07 -6.16 25.67
N PHE A 382 10.62 -4.97 25.41
CA PHE A 382 11.00 -4.56 24.06
C PHE A 382 12.02 -5.50 23.42
N SER A 383 13.08 -5.89 24.15
CA SER A 383 14.09 -6.79 23.59
C SER A 383 13.52 -8.16 23.21
N ARG A 384 12.58 -8.70 24.00
CA ARG A 384 11.92 -9.99 23.72
C ARG A 384 10.94 -9.90 22.55
N HIS A 385 10.15 -8.82 22.47
CA HIS A 385 9.25 -8.57 21.34
C HIS A 385 9.98 -8.19 20.04
N GLY A 386 11.28 -7.86 20.11
CA GLY A 386 12.12 -7.65 18.93
C GLY A 386 12.47 -8.94 18.17
N VAL A 387 12.31 -10.11 18.78
CA VAL A 387 12.74 -11.38 18.18
C VAL A 387 11.88 -11.77 16.98
N ALA A 388 10.56 -11.60 17.05
CA ALA A 388 9.66 -11.91 15.93
C ALA A 388 9.92 -11.07 14.67
N PRO A 389 10.00 -9.72 14.72
CA PRO A 389 10.30 -8.92 13.54
C PRO A 389 11.74 -9.14 13.01
N LEU A 390 12.72 -9.41 13.88
CA LEU A 390 14.08 -9.79 13.45
C LEU A 390 14.10 -11.14 12.72
N ALA A 391 13.41 -12.16 13.26
CA ALA A 391 13.30 -13.46 12.62
C ALA A 391 12.60 -13.37 11.26
N GLY A 392 11.51 -12.60 11.18
CA GLY A 392 10.83 -12.34 9.91
C GLY A 392 11.69 -11.60 8.89
N ALA A 393 12.46 -10.60 9.34
CA ALA A 393 13.45 -9.93 8.50
C ALA A 393 14.53 -10.87 8.00
N ALA A 394 15.06 -11.76 8.85
CA ALA A 394 16.06 -12.76 8.45
C ALA A 394 15.51 -13.76 7.43
N VAL A 395 14.30 -14.28 7.65
CA VAL A 395 13.62 -15.18 6.69
C VAL A 395 13.38 -14.46 5.37
N ALA A 396 12.91 -13.22 5.38
CA ALA A 396 12.70 -12.45 4.17
C ALA A 396 14.00 -12.10 3.45
N ALA A 397 15.10 -11.86 4.18
CA ALA A 397 16.42 -11.69 3.59
C ALA A 397 16.87 -12.96 2.86
N ALA A 398 16.65 -14.14 3.46
CA ALA A 398 16.95 -15.43 2.84
C ALA A 398 16.08 -15.70 1.60
N LEU A 399 14.76 -15.51 1.70
CA LEU A 399 13.84 -15.67 0.57
C LEU A 399 14.13 -14.67 -0.56
N GLY A 400 14.46 -13.43 -0.21
CA GLY A 400 14.87 -12.41 -1.14
C GLY A 400 16.21 -12.72 -1.80
N ALA A 401 17.15 -13.34 -1.08
CA ALA A 401 18.42 -13.82 -1.63
C ALA A 401 18.20 -14.88 -2.71
N VAL A 402 17.40 -15.90 -2.40
CA VAL A 402 17.05 -16.98 -3.32
C VAL A 402 16.33 -16.41 -4.54
N SER A 403 15.36 -15.51 -4.32
CA SER A 403 14.61 -14.87 -5.40
C SER A 403 15.48 -13.98 -6.27
N ALA A 404 16.35 -13.15 -5.67
CA ALA A 404 17.29 -12.30 -6.39
C ALA A 404 18.26 -13.15 -7.23
N SER A 405 18.78 -14.24 -6.67
CA SER A 405 19.62 -15.19 -7.40
C SER A 405 18.90 -15.82 -8.58
N ALA A 406 17.65 -16.27 -8.39
CA ALA A 406 16.83 -16.83 -9.46
C ALA A 406 16.52 -15.81 -10.57
N LEU A 407 16.46 -14.53 -10.22
CA LEU A 407 16.27 -13.42 -11.16
C LEU A 407 17.58 -12.89 -11.77
N GLY A 408 18.74 -13.47 -11.42
CA GLY A 408 20.05 -12.99 -11.87
C GLY A 408 20.47 -11.63 -11.29
N ILE A 409 19.82 -11.19 -10.20
CA ILE A 409 20.11 -9.94 -9.52
C ILE A 409 21.23 -10.16 -8.51
N GLY A 410 22.37 -9.52 -8.73
CA GLY A 410 23.48 -9.52 -7.77
C GLY A 410 23.09 -8.83 -6.47
N MET A 411 22.99 -9.60 -5.37
CA MET A 411 22.59 -9.07 -4.07
C MET A 411 23.79 -8.87 -3.14
N ARG A 412 23.92 -7.67 -2.59
CA ARG A 412 24.85 -7.37 -1.50
C ARG A 412 24.13 -7.57 -0.18
N LEU A 413 24.29 -8.74 0.43
CA LEU A 413 23.53 -9.14 1.63
C LEU A 413 23.77 -8.20 2.83
N LEU A 414 25.00 -7.72 3.03
CA LEU A 414 25.35 -6.90 4.19
C LEU A 414 24.54 -5.58 4.27
N PRO A 415 24.50 -4.71 3.23
CA PRO A 415 23.62 -3.54 3.22
C PRO A 415 22.15 -3.86 3.47
N VAL A 416 21.63 -4.93 2.87
CA VAL A 416 20.24 -5.37 3.07
C VAL A 416 19.98 -5.71 4.53
N CYS A 417 20.84 -6.52 5.15
CA CYS A 417 20.72 -6.88 6.56
C CYS A 417 20.80 -5.65 7.48
N VAL A 418 21.71 -4.71 7.20
CA VAL A 418 21.82 -3.45 7.94
C VAL A 418 20.50 -2.67 7.86
N VAL A 419 19.94 -2.48 6.66
CA VAL A 419 18.66 -1.76 6.48
C VAL A 419 17.53 -2.46 7.24
N LEU A 420 17.42 -3.79 7.18
CA LEU A 420 16.38 -4.52 7.88
C LEU A 420 16.49 -4.39 9.40
N ILE A 421 17.71 -4.45 9.97
CA ILE A 421 17.94 -4.22 11.40
C ILE A 421 17.52 -2.79 11.79
N LEU A 422 17.93 -1.79 11.00
CA LEU A 422 17.57 -0.39 11.23
C LEU A 422 16.05 -0.17 11.15
N VAL A 423 15.37 -0.85 10.22
CA VAL A 423 13.91 -0.83 10.10
C VAL A 423 13.23 -1.41 11.35
N VAL A 424 13.71 -2.55 11.87
CA VAL A 424 13.17 -3.13 13.10
C VAL A 424 13.40 -2.21 14.30
N LEU A 425 14.58 -1.59 14.41
CA LEU A 425 14.86 -0.60 15.45
C LEU A 425 14.01 0.66 15.30
N ALA A 426 13.79 1.14 14.07
CA ALA A 426 12.89 2.26 13.80
C ALA A 426 11.45 1.92 14.22
N ARG A 427 10.99 0.66 14.05
CA ARG A 427 9.70 0.20 14.56
C ARG A 427 9.62 0.17 16.09
N ALA A 428 10.67 -0.28 16.77
CA ALA A 428 10.75 -0.19 18.22
C ALA A 428 10.70 1.28 18.68
N TYR A 429 11.49 2.16 18.05
CA TYR A 429 11.51 3.59 18.32
C TYR A 429 10.13 4.25 18.13
N ASP A 430 9.47 3.95 17.02
CA ASP A 430 8.13 4.42 16.65
C ASP A 430 7.07 4.00 17.68
N SER A 431 7.12 2.74 18.13
CA SER A 431 6.15 2.24 19.11
C SER A 431 6.25 2.90 20.50
N ALA A 432 7.40 3.51 20.83
CA ALA A 432 7.63 4.17 22.12
C ALA A 432 7.34 5.68 22.10
N LYS A 433 6.76 6.20 21.02
CA LYS A 433 6.67 7.64 20.73
C LYS A 433 5.82 8.46 21.72
N GLY A 434 4.82 7.85 22.34
CA GLY A 434 3.90 8.53 23.27
C GLY A 434 2.92 9.48 22.55
N PRO A 435 2.12 10.25 23.31
CA PRO A 435 1.16 11.19 22.73
C PRO A 435 1.84 12.36 22.01
N LEU A 436 1.15 12.93 21.03
CA LEU A 436 1.61 14.11 20.30
C LEU A 436 1.86 15.29 21.27
N PRO A 437 3.08 15.84 21.33
CA PRO A 437 3.35 17.00 22.18
C PRO A 437 2.52 18.21 21.77
N VAL A 438 1.87 18.87 22.74
CA VAL A 438 1.03 20.06 22.50
C VAL A 438 1.81 21.20 21.84
N VAL A 439 3.12 21.28 22.07
CA VAL A 439 4.01 22.26 21.42
C VAL A 439 4.03 22.12 19.89
N LEU A 440 3.78 20.93 19.34
CA LEU A 440 3.71 20.72 17.89
C LEU A 440 2.39 21.17 17.26
N LEU A 441 1.37 21.43 18.10
CA LEU A 441 0.07 21.96 17.69
C LEU A 441 0.02 23.49 17.74
N THR A 442 1.11 24.15 18.14
CA THR A 442 1.14 25.62 18.17
C THR A 442 1.17 26.17 16.75
N PRO A 443 0.35 27.18 16.42
CA PRO A 443 0.36 27.80 15.10
C PRO A 443 1.74 28.36 14.76
N MET A 444 2.22 28.04 13.56
CA MET A 444 3.46 28.54 12.99
C MET A 444 3.15 29.35 11.74
N PRO A 445 2.86 30.67 11.90
CA PRO A 445 2.48 31.51 10.77
C PRO A 445 3.65 31.60 9.78
N SER A 446 3.37 31.25 8.52
CA SER A 446 4.30 31.43 7.40
C SER A 446 3.58 32.08 6.22
N PRO A 447 4.31 32.63 5.23
CA PRO A 447 3.71 33.17 4.02
C PRO A 447 2.86 32.17 3.21
N ILE A 448 3.06 30.86 3.42
CA ILE A 448 2.37 29.77 2.71
C ILE A 448 1.22 29.19 3.57
N GLY A 449 1.01 29.71 4.79
CA GLY A 449 0.00 29.23 5.74
C GLY A 449 0.59 28.73 7.05
N ASP A 450 -0.21 28.02 7.84
CA ASP A 450 0.24 27.43 9.11
C ASP A 450 1.04 26.14 8.89
N LEU A 451 2.31 26.15 9.29
CA LEU A 451 3.23 25.01 9.17
C LEU A 451 3.11 24.00 10.33
N SER A 452 2.23 24.23 11.31
CA SER A 452 1.98 23.27 12.40
C SER A 452 1.65 21.87 11.89
N SER A 453 0.85 21.79 10.82
CA SER A 453 0.51 20.53 10.13
C SER A 453 1.72 19.76 9.56
N VAL A 454 2.75 20.48 9.10
CA VAL A 454 4.01 19.89 8.62
C VAL A 454 4.78 19.30 9.79
N ASN A 455 4.85 20.00 10.92
CA ASN A 455 5.50 19.50 12.13
C ASN A 455 4.81 18.25 12.67
N VAL A 456 3.47 18.23 12.70
CA VAL A 456 2.69 17.04 13.08
C VAL A 456 2.96 15.89 12.11
N SER A 457 2.97 16.16 10.80
CA SER A 457 3.25 15.14 9.78
C SER A 457 4.68 14.59 9.87
N LEU A 458 5.68 15.44 10.12
CA LEU A 458 7.07 15.05 10.33
C LEU A 458 7.25 14.28 11.63
N TRP A 459 6.56 14.69 12.68
CA TRP A 459 6.51 13.93 13.92
C TRP A 459 5.95 12.56 13.62
N GLU A 460 4.74 12.43 13.05
CA GLU A 460 4.09 11.15 12.70
C GLU A 460 4.94 10.26 11.79
N ALA A 461 5.63 10.83 10.80
CA ALA A 461 6.43 10.10 9.82
C ALA A 461 7.90 9.91 10.23
N ASP A 462 8.34 10.36 11.41
CA ASP A 462 9.76 10.37 11.83
C ASP A 462 10.47 9.03 11.61
N ALA A 463 9.88 7.92 12.08
CA ALA A 463 10.44 6.58 11.96
C ALA A 463 10.45 6.08 10.52
N LEU A 464 9.43 6.42 9.73
CA LEU A 464 9.38 6.11 8.29
C LEU A 464 10.47 6.88 7.53
N ILE A 465 10.66 8.16 7.83
CA ILE A 465 11.70 9.00 7.24
C ILE A 465 13.08 8.44 7.60
N ILE A 466 13.29 8.06 8.87
CA ILE A 466 14.53 7.41 9.30
C ILE A 466 14.78 6.12 8.50
N ALA A 467 13.76 5.28 8.31
CA ALA A 467 13.88 4.06 7.50
C ALA A 467 14.22 4.37 6.03
N MET A 468 13.56 5.34 5.41
CA MET A 468 13.83 5.77 4.03
C MET A 468 15.26 6.26 3.83
N VAL A 469 15.70 7.16 4.71
CA VAL A 469 17.04 7.72 4.68
C VAL A 469 18.08 6.63 4.99
N ALA A 470 17.77 5.72 5.91
CA ALA A 470 18.65 4.60 6.21
C ALA A 470 18.85 3.68 5.00
N GLY A 471 17.79 3.41 4.23
CA GLY A 471 17.88 2.68 2.96
C GLY A 471 18.81 3.36 1.96
N ALA A 472 18.57 4.65 1.69
CA ALA A 472 19.40 5.44 0.77
C ALA A 472 20.88 5.44 1.17
N LEU A 473 21.16 5.77 2.44
CA LEU A 473 22.52 5.89 2.94
C LEU A 473 23.25 4.55 3.04
N ALA A 474 22.55 3.46 3.40
CA ALA A 474 23.17 2.12 3.43
C ALA A 474 23.63 1.67 2.04
N VAL A 475 22.84 1.93 1.00
CA VAL A 475 23.22 1.61 -0.39
C VAL A 475 24.33 2.55 -0.88
N ALA A 476 24.28 3.84 -0.54
CA ALA A 476 25.36 4.78 -0.88
C ALA A 476 26.70 4.40 -0.19
N ALA A 477 26.64 3.94 1.06
CA ALA A 477 27.80 3.51 1.84
C ALA A 477 28.30 2.11 1.45
N ALA A 478 27.52 1.33 0.70
CA ALA A 478 27.83 -0.06 0.36
C ALA A 478 29.18 -0.21 -0.36
N GLY A 479 29.68 0.83 -1.04
CA GLY A 479 31.00 0.83 -1.67
C GLY A 479 32.19 0.59 -0.72
N SER A 480 32.02 0.70 0.60
CA SER A 480 33.06 0.34 1.59
C SER A 480 32.44 -0.30 2.83
N PRO A 481 32.88 -1.50 3.25
CA PRO A 481 32.40 -2.14 4.48
C PRO A 481 32.60 -1.26 5.72
N VAL A 482 33.69 -0.49 5.79
CA VAL A 482 33.99 0.43 6.90
C VAL A 482 32.98 1.57 6.94
N ARG A 483 32.69 2.21 5.79
CA ARG A 483 31.67 3.28 5.72
C ARG A 483 30.30 2.77 6.15
N LEU A 484 29.92 1.59 5.69
CA LEU A 484 28.64 0.96 6.06
C LEU A 484 28.59 0.62 7.56
N LEU A 485 29.69 0.11 8.12
CA LEU A 485 29.78 -0.21 9.55
C LEU A 485 29.67 1.05 10.42
N VAL A 486 30.43 2.10 10.10
CA VAL A 486 30.37 3.38 10.83
C VAL A 486 28.96 3.96 10.75
N PHE A 487 28.36 3.99 9.56
CA PHE A 487 26.98 4.42 9.36
C PHE A 487 26.01 3.62 10.23
N ALA A 488 26.08 2.28 10.17
CA ALA A 488 25.21 1.40 10.94
C ALA A 488 25.35 1.65 12.46
N LEU A 489 26.57 1.73 12.97
CA LEU A 489 26.84 1.99 14.40
C LEU A 489 26.27 3.33 14.85
N VAL A 490 26.46 4.40 14.06
CA VAL A 490 25.92 5.73 14.39
C VAL A 490 24.40 5.71 14.42
N VAL A 491 23.73 5.18 13.39
CA VAL A 491 22.26 5.17 13.34
C VAL A 491 21.67 4.25 14.41
N VAL A 492 22.28 3.09 14.66
CA VAL A 492 21.88 2.21 15.77
C VAL A 492 22.02 2.94 17.11
N ALA A 493 23.15 3.63 17.35
CA ALA A 493 23.35 4.39 18.59
C ALA A 493 22.27 5.48 18.75
N LEU A 494 21.98 6.25 17.70
CA LEU A 494 20.94 7.29 17.73
C LEU A 494 19.55 6.71 18.00
N LEU A 495 19.17 5.62 17.33
CA LEU A 495 17.88 4.95 17.53
C LEU A 495 17.76 4.34 18.93
N VAL A 496 18.81 3.69 19.44
CA VAL A 496 18.82 3.09 20.77
C VAL A 496 18.79 4.16 21.86
N LEU A 497 19.55 5.25 21.72
CA LEU A 497 19.51 6.39 22.64
C LEU A 497 18.13 7.06 22.62
N GLY A 498 17.56 7.27 21.44
CA GLY A 498 16.22 7.80 21.25
C GLY A 498 15.15 6.92 21.89
N LEU A 499 15.22 5.60 21.66
CA LEU A 499 14.33 4.62 22.27
C LEU A 499 14.46 4.63 23.79
N ARG A 500 15.68 4.59 24.35
CA ARG A 500 15.90 4.67 25.79
C ARG A 500 15.32 5.94 26.41
N ARG A 501 15.45 7.09 25.74
CA ARG A 501 14.86 8.35 26.21
C ARG A 501 13.33 8.29 26.21
N ARG A 502 12.73 7.69 25.18
CA ARG A 502 11.28 7.49 25.09
C ARG A 502 10.77 6.53 26.17
N LEU A 503 11.43 5.38 26.36
CA LEU A 503 11.07 4.39 27.38
C LEU A 503 11.19 4.90 28.82
N ARG A 504 12.01 5.92 29.09
CA ARG A 504 12.09 6.56 30.42
C ARG A 504 10.95 7.55 30.69
N ARG A 505 10.20 7.93 29.67
CA ARG A 505 9.06 8.87 29.77
C ARG A 505 7.70 8.16 29.80
N LEU A 506 7.68 6.89 29.38
CA LEU A 506 6.59 5.95 29.66
C LEU A 506 6.67 5.56 31.12
#